data_AF-A0A7K1G048-F1
#
_entry.id   AF-A0A7K1G048-F1
#
_cell.length_a   1.000
_cell.length_b   1.000
_cell.length_c   1.000
_cell.angle_alpha   90.00
_cell.angle_beta   90.00
_cell.angle_gamma   90.00
#
_symmetry.space_group_name_H-M   'P 1'
#
loop_
_entity.id
_entity.type
_entity.pdbx_description
1 polymer ?
#
loop_
_entity_poly.entity_id
_entity_poly.type
_entity_poly.pdbx_seq_one_letter_code
_entity_poly.pdbx_strand_id
1 'polypeptide(L)'
;MSKKFSKIRYIPIVLFIGAVIFSFVNSYFKSRTVHFEKYDFVITKVTDTPTGTAIPFQNDIKMDMQQYIFFPNRIIKVGDSIHKGAEEKYLYIFRRDETKNFILIDSIEPTGLYSWNYKP
;
A
#
# COMPACT_ATOMS: atom_id res chain seq x y z
N MET A 1 -1.33 -31.03 47.46
CA MET A 1 -2.31 -30.76 46.37
C MET A 1 -1.69 -29.74 45.42
N SER A 2 -1.50 -30.14 44.15
CA SER A 2 -0.46 -29.60 43.25
C SER A 2 -0.89 -28.36 42.46
N LYS A 3 -0.09 -27.29 42.57
CA LYS A 3 0.26 -26.24 41.60
C LYS A 3 -0.68 -26.05 40.38
N LYS A 4 -1.91 -25.56 40.57
CA LYS A 4 -2.75 -25.07 39.45
C LYS A 4 -2.82 -23.53 39.32
N PHE A 5 -2.44 -22.78 40.34
CA PHE A 5 -2.58 -21.32 40.37
C PHE A 5 -1.49 -20.53 39.62
N SER A 6 -0.36 -21.15 39.23
CA SER A 6 0.73 -20.43 38.54
C SER A 6 0.47 -20.19 37.05
N LYS A 7 -0.34 -21.03 36.39
CA LYS A 7 -0.56 -20.93 34.93
C LYS A 7 -1.36 -19.69 34.51
N ILE A 8 -2.30 -19.23 35.34
CA ILE A 8 -3.19 -18.10 35.01
C ILE A 8 -2.41 -16.77 34.94
N ARG A 9 -1.37 -16.61 35.75
CA ARG A 9 -0.55 -15.39 35.79
C ARG A 9 0.23 -15.13 34.49
N TYR A 10 0.56 -16.18 33.74
CA TYR A 10 1.31 -16.07 32.48
C TYR A 10 0.42 -15.94 31.24
N ILE A 11 -0.88 -16.22 31.34
CA ILE A 11 -1.84 -16.04 30.23
C ILE A 11 -1.74 -14.64 29.59
N PRO A 12 -1.80 -13.52 30.34
CA PRO A 12 -1.71 -12.20 29.72
C PRO A 12 -0.36 -11.95 29.03
N ILE A 13 0.73 -12.50 29.56
CA ILE A 13 2.07 -12.40 28.95
C ILE A 13 2.12 -13.17 27.63
N VAL A 14 1.57 -14.38 27.60
CA VAL A 14 1.49 -15.19 26.37
C VAL A 14 0.61 -14.52 25.32
N LEU A 15 -0.53 -13.93 25.72
CA LEU A 15 -1.38 -13.17 24.81
C LEU A 15 -0.68 -11.94 24.23
N PHE A 16 0.05 -11.19 25.08
CA PHE A 16 0.83 -10.04 24.63
C PHE A 16 1.91 -10.43 23.63
N ILE A 17 2.73 -11.44 23.95
CA ILE A 17 3.77 -11.95 23.03
C ILE A 17 3.13 -12.43 21.73
N GLY A 18 2.01 -13.16 21.81
CA GLY A 18 1.26 -13.61 20.64
C GLY A 18 0.80 -12.44 19.76
N ALA A 19 0.26 -11.39 20.35
CA ALA A 19 -0.17 -10.19 19.61
C ALA A 19 1.00 -9.46 18.93
N VAL A 20 2.15 -9.38 19.60
CA VAL A 20 3.37 -8.77 19.04
C VAL A 20 3.87 -9.59 17.85
N ILE A 21 4.01 -10.92 18.00
CA ILE A 21 4.43 -11.81 16.91
C ILE A 21 3.45 -11.72 15.73
N PHE A 22 2.15 -11.73 16.01
CA PHE A 22 1.11 -11.61 14.99
C PHE A 22 1.23 -10.28 14.21
N SER A 23 1.54 -9.17 14.89
CA SER A 23 1.77 -7.87 14.25
C SER A 23 2.95 -7.90 13.28
N PHE A 24 4.06 -8.54 13.67
CA PHE A 24 5.23 -8.71 12.79
C PHE A 24 4.92 -9.59 11.59
N VAL A 25 4.25 -10.72 11.80
CA VAL A 25 3.84 -11.64 10.73
C VAL A 25 2.91 -10.93 9.74
N ASN A 26 1.91 -10.19 10.24
CA ASN A 26 0.98 -9.43 9.41
C ASN A 26 1.71 -8.35 8.59
N SER A 27 2.62 -7.61 9.21
CA SER A 27 3.43 -6.59 8.53
C SER A 27 4.31 -7.21 7.44
N TYR A 28 4.91 -8.37 7.71
CA TYR A 28 5.72 -9.11 6.74
C TYR A 28 4.90 -9.52 5.51
N PHE A 29 3.70 -10.08 5.70
CA PHE A 29 2.83 -10.44 4.58
C PHE A 29 2.38 -9.24 3.77
N LYS A 30 1.98 -8.14 4.42
CA LYS A 30 1.63 -6.88 3.73
C LYS A 30 2.79 -6.34 2.90
N SER A 31 3.99 -6.31 3.49
CA SER A 31 5.19 -5.86 2.80
C SER A 31 5.52 -6.74 1.59
N ARG A 32 5.37 -8.07 1.74
CA ARG A 32 5.55 -9.02 0.63
C ARG A 32 4.55 -8.80 -0.49
N THR A 33 3.26 -8.63 -0.17
CA THR A 33 2.22 -8.42 -1.17
C THR A 33 2.58 -7.24 -2.06
N VAL A 34 2.84 -6.07 -1.49
CA VAL A 34 3.15 -4.88 -2.29
C VAL A 34 4.48 -4.96 -3.03
N HIS A 35 5.47 -5.65 -2.47
CA HIS A 35 6.73 -5.85 -3.18
C HIS A 35 6.48 -6.55 -4.52
N PHE A 36 5.63 -7.59 -4.56
CA PHE A 36 5.34 -8.35 -5.77
C PHE A 36 4.12 -7.86 -6.56
N GLU A 37 3.27 -7.02 -5.97
CA GLU A 37 2.08 -6.49 -6.61
C GLU A 37 2.44 -5.55 -7.76
N LYS A 38 1.70 -5.66 -8.86
CA LYS A 38 1.92 -4.90 -10.08
C LYS A 38 0.71 -4.01 -10.32
N TYR A 39 0.96 -2.80 -10.77
CA TYR A 39 -0.07 -1.88 -11.21
C TYR A 39 0.26 -1.44 -12.62
N ASP A 40 -0.71 -1.57 -13.52
CA ASP A 40 -0.61 -1.03 -14.88
C ASP A 40 -2.03 -0.71 -15.35
N PHE A 41 -2.44 0.54 -15.18
CA PHE A 41 -3.78 0.95 -15.53
C PHE A 41 -3.87 2.44 -15.84
N VAL A 42 -4.98 2.81 -16.49
CA VAL A 42 -5.37 4.21 -16.71
C VAL A 42 -6.52 4.55 -15.78
N ILE A 43 -6.42 5.69 -15.12
CA ILE A 43 -7.44 6.21 -14.22
C ILE A 43 -8.63 6.68 -15.05
N THR A 44 -9.79 6.04 -14.86
CA THR A 44 -11.05 6.45 -15.51
C THR A 44 -11.88 7.36 -14.62
N LYS A 45 -11.69 7.29 -13.30
CA LYS A 45 -12.41 8.10 -12.31
C LYS A 45 -11.55 8.29 -11.06
N VAL A 46 -11.70 9.46 -10.43
CA VAL A 46 -11.07 9.78 -9.14
C VAL A 46 -12.16 10.15 -8.15
N THR A 47 -12.05 9.68 -6.91
CA THR A 47 -12.94 10.10 -5.81
C THR A 47 -12.09 10.60 -4.66
N ASP A 48 -12.45 11.77 -4.13
CA ASP A 48 -11.74 12.37 -3.01
C ASP A 48 -12.28 11.84 -1.69
N THR A 49 -11.37 11.59 -0.74
CA THR A 49 -11.73 11.28 0.64
C THR A 49 -11.85 12.56 1.48
N PRO A 50 -12.62 12.54 2.58
CA PRO A 50 -12.64 13.66 3.53
C PRO A 50 -11.27 14.04 4.10
N THR A 51 -10.31 13.10 4.08
CA THR A 51 -8.92 13.31 4.51
C THR A 51 -8.04 13.99 3.46
N GLY A 52 -8.60 14.36 2.29
CA GLY A 52 -7.86 15.04 1.22
C GLY A 52 -6.98 14.11 0.39
N THR A 53 -7.22 12.80 0.42
CA THR A 53 -6.54 11.82 -0.46
C THR A 53 -7.42 11.52 -1.67
N ALA A 54 -6.82 11.16 -2.79
CA ALA A 54 -7.53 10.71 -3.99
C ALA A 54 -7.57 9.16 -4.07
N ILE A 55 -8.71 8.62 -4.50
CA ILE A 55 -8.89 7.19 -4.77
C ILE A 55 -9.10 7.02 -6.29
N PRO A 56 -8.18 6.34 -6.99
CA PRO A 56 -8.34 6.05 -8.41
C PRO A 56 -9.22 4.82 -8.66
N PHE A 57 -9.87 4.84 -9.81
CA PHE A 57 -10.71 3.77 -10.34
C PHE A 57 -10.28 3.45 -11.77
N GLN A 58 -10.40 2.18 -12.15
CA GLN A 58 -10.29 1.71 -13.53
C GLN A 58 -11.61 1.03 -13.91
N ASN A 59 -12.31 1.57 -14.91
CA ASN A 59 -13.59 1.05 -15.39
C ASN A 59 -14.61 0.85 -14.24
N ASP A 60 -14.77 1.87 -13.38
CA ASP A 60 -15.60 1.88 -12.17
C ASP A 60 -15.21 0.89 -11.05
N ILE A 61 -14.11 0.15 -11.22
CA ILE A 61 -13.53 -0.67 -10.17
C ILE A 61 -12.55 0.17 -9.35
N LYS A 62 -12.76 0.23 -8.04
CA LYS A 62 -11.83 0.88 -7.11
C LYS A 62 -10.51 0.11 -7.11
N MET A 63 -9.41 0.81 -7.33
CA MET A 63 -8.08 0.19 -7.23
C MET A 63 -7.64 0.17 -5.78
N ASP A 64 -7.38 -1.02 -5.24
CA ASP A 64 -6.89 -1.20 -3.87
C ASP A 64 -5.36 -0.99 -3.83
N MET A 65 -4.96 0.20 -3.38
CA MET A 65 -3.56 0.59 -3.24
C MET A 65 -3.29 1.09 -1.82
N GLN A 66 -3.70 0.32 -0.82
CA GLN A 66 -3.62 0.70 0.60
C GLN A 66 -2.26 1.16 1.11
N GLN A 67 -1.17 0.78 0.43
CA GLN A 67 0.18 1.21 0.81
C GLN A 67 0.66 2.44 0.03
N TYR A 68 -0.14 3.02 -0.87
CA TYR A 68 0.20 4.22 -1.63
C TYR A 68 -0.83 5.32 -1.34
N ILE A 69 -0.35 6.47 -0.87
CA ILE A 69 -1.21 7.58 -0.50
C ILE A 69 -1.12 8.66 -1.57
N PHE A 70 -2.24 8.92 -2.26
CA PHE A 70 -2.36 10.02 -3.22
C PHE A 70 -2.78 11.30 -2.49
N PHE A 71 -1.84 11.90 -1.76
CA PHE A 71 -2.05 13.16 -1.03
C PHE A 71 -1.08 14.23 -1.54
N PRO A 72 -1.56 15.43 -1.91
CA PRO A 72 -2.96 15.87 -1.87
C PRO A 72 -3.83 15.26 -2.99
N ASN A 73 -5.16 15.37 -2.87
CA ASN A 73 -6.18 14.86 -3.80
C ASN A 73 -6.08 15.33 -5.27
N ARG A 74 -5.05 16.10 -5.63
CA ARG A 74 -4.80 16.61 -7.00
C ARG A 74 -3.56 16.02 -7.67
N ILE A 75 -2.83 15.12 -7.00
CA ILE A 75 -1.67 14.44 -7.61
C ILE A 75 -2.11 13.68 -8.86
N ILE A 76 -3.22 12.94 -8.76
CA ILE A 76 -3.77 12.13 -9.85
C ILE A 76 -5.01 12.76 -10.48
N LYS A 77 -5.19 12.51 -11.78
CA LYS A 77 -6.34 12.97 -12.58
C LYS A 77 -6.86 11.85 -13.46
N VAL A 78 -8.10 12.00 -13.93
CA VAL A 78 -8.67 11.13 -14.97
C VAL A 78 -7.81 11.22 -16.23
N GLY A 79 -7.47 10.06 -16.79
CA GLY A 79 -6.60 9.92 -17.96
C GLY A 79 -5.12 9.73 -17.62
N ASP A 80 -4.70 9.94 -16.37
CA ASP A 80 -3.35 9.57 -15.93
C ASP A 80 -3.19 8.04 -15.93
N SER A 81 -1.97 7.58 -16.21
CA SER A 81 -1.60 6.17 -16.12
C SER A 81 -0.78 5.93 -14.86
N ILE A 82 -1.06 4.83 -14.17
CA ILE A 82 -0.32 4.37 -13.00
C ILE A 82 0.44 3.12 -13.39
N HIS A 83 1.74 3.09 -13.06
CA HIS A 83 2.62 1.96 -13.30
C HIS A 83 3.45 1.61 -12.06
N LYS A 84 3.58 0.31 -11.79
CA LYS A 84 4.54 -0.27 -10.86
C LYS A 84 4.83 -1.71 -11.28
N GLY A 85 6.09 -2.00 -11.55
CA GLY A 85 6.59 -3.35 -11.78
C GLY A 85 6.65 -4.20 -10.51
N ALA A 86 6.84 -5.51 -10.70
CA ALA A 86 7.15 -6.37 -9.55
C ALA A 86 8.54 -6.03 -9.03
N GLU A 87 8.66 -5.97 -7.71
CA GLU A 87 9.87 -5.66 -6.97
C GLU A 87 10.37 -4.22 -7.11
N GLU A 88 9.64 -3.35 -7.83
CA GLU A 88 9.91 -1.92 -7.89
C GLU A 88 9.41 -1.21 -6.62
N LYS A 89 10.17 -0.20 -6.17
CA LYS A 89 9.81 0.60 -4.99
C LYS A 89 8.67 1.54 -5.27
N TYR A 90 8.77 2.29 -6.35
CA TYR A 90 7.91 3.44 -6.60
C TYR A 90 6.67 3.07 -7.40
N LEU A 91 5.57 3.72 -7.07
CA LEU A 91 4.40 3.81 -7.94
C LEU A 91 4.57 5.05 -8.83
N TYR A 92 4.72 4.85 -10.13
CA TYR A 92 4.91 5.91 -11.10
C TYR A 92 3.58 6.39 -11.67
N ILE A 93 3.47 7.71 -11.83
CA ILE A 93 2.28 8.35 -12.38
C ILE A 93 2.67 9.09 -13.65
N PHE A 94 2.01 8.75 -14.75
CA PHE A 94 2.25 9.33 -16.05
C PHE A 94 1.04 10.13 -16.53
N ARG A 95 1.28 11.27 -17.17
CA ARG A 95 0.26 12.10 -17.78
C ARG A 95 0.55 12.32 -19.25
N ARG A 96 -0.50 12.37 -20.07
CA ARG A 96 -0.36 12.79 -21.47
C ARG A 96 -0.15 14.29 -21.56
N ASP A 97 0.89 14.69 -22.28
CA ASP A 97 1.13 16.07 -22.65
C ASP A 97 0.32 16.48 -23.90
N GLU A 98 0.50 17.71 -24.36
CA GLU A 98 -0.12 18.24 -25.58
C GLU A 98 0.31 17.49 -26.85
N THR A 99 1.48 16.84 -26.81
CA THR A 99 2.02 16.03 -27.91
C THR A 99 1.53 14.58 -27.90
N LYS A 100 0.63 14.22 -26.95
CA LYS A 100 0.10 12.88 -26.70
C LYS A 100 1.13 11.87 -26.16
N ASN A 101 2.31 12.33 -25.77
CA ASN A 101 3.32 11.50 -25.13
C ASN A 101 3.07 11.43 -23.62
N PHE A 102 3.38 10.27 -23.02
CA PHE A 102 3.31 10.11 -21.57
C PHE A 102 4.59 10.64 -20.93
N ILE A 103 4.42 11.59 -20.01
CA ILE A 103 5.50 12.12 -19.17
C ILE A 103 5.30 11.68 -17.73
N LEU A 104 6.39 11.35 -17.05
CA LEU A 104 6.38 11.07 -15.61
C LEU A 104 6.06 12.37 -14.87
N ILE A 105 5.01 12.37 -14.06
CA ILE A 105 4.62 13.53 -13.24
C ILE A 105 4.95 13.38 -11.77
N ASP A 106 4.95 12.14 -11.26
CA ASP A 106 5.24 11.86 -9.85
C ASP A 106 5.62 10.39 -9.64
N SER A 107 6.28 10.11 -8.52
CA SER A 107 6.63 8.78 -8.05
C SER A 107 6.37 8.67 -6.55
N ILE A 108 5.48 7.76 -6.15
CA ILE A 108 5.06 7.61 -4.75
C ILE A 108 5.75 6.41 -4.11
N GLU A 109 6.34 6.62 -2.94
CA GLU A 109 6.86 5.53 -2.11
C GLU A 109 5.76 4.85 -1.30
N PRO A 110 5.85 3.53 -1.08
CA PRO A 110 4.88 2.83 -0.25
C PRO A 110 5.05 3.27 1.21
N THR A 111 3.93 3.45 1.89
CA THR A 111 3.89 3.76 3.32
C THR A 111 4.05 2.48 4.14
N GLY A 112 4.74 2.56 5.28
CA GLY A 112 4.89 1.44 6.21
C GLY A 112 6.30 0.85 6.25
N LEU A 113 6.46 -0.21 7.06
CA LEU A 113 7.74 -0.89 7.22
C LEU A 113 7.93 -1.92 6.10
N TYR A 114 8.94 -1.69 5.26
CA TYR A 114 9.35 -2.62 4.21
C TYR A 114 10.67 -3.28 4.53
N SER A 115 10.66 -4.61 4.49
CA SER A 115 11.84 -5.44 4.74
C SER A 115 12.52 -5.95 3.47
N TRP A 116 11.97 -5.64 2.29
CA TRP A 116 12.45 -6.15 1.00
C TRP A 116 13.31 -5.12 0.28
N ASN A 117 14.40 -5.59 -0.32
CA ASN A 117 15.21 -4.77 -1.22
C ASN A 117 14.48 -4.59 -2.54
N TYR A 118 14.35 -3.36 -2.99
CA TYR A 118 13.73 -3.06 -4.27
C TYR A 118 14.72 -3.14 -5.41
N LYS A 119 14.21 -3.49 -6.59
CA LYS A 119 14.93 -3.29 -7.84
C LYS A 119 15.04 -1.80 -8.15
N PRO A 120 16.16 -1.37 -8.75
CA PRO A 120 16.31 0.00 -9.24
C PRO A 120 15.24 0.35 -10.27
#